data_AF-A0A5D2XGX9-F1
#
_entry.id   AF-A0A5D2XGX9-F1
#
_cell.length_a   1.000
_cell.length_b   1.000
_cell.length_c   1.000
_cell.angle_alpha   90.00
_cell.angle_beta   90.00
_cell.angle_gamma   90.00
#
_symmetry.space_group_name_H-M   'P 1'
#
loop_
_entity.id
_entity.type
_entity.pdbx_description
1 polymer ?
#
loop_
_entity_poly.entity_id
_entity_poly.type
_entity_poly.pdbx_seq_one_letter_code
_entity_poly.pdbx_strand_id
1 'polypeptide(L)'
;MSSFYVFVTRHFVLRVDKNVNRSCDTTNWRRPKGIDSRVRRKFKGCTLMPNIGYGSDKKTRHYLPNGFKKFVLHNVGGLELLMMHNRT
;
A
#
# COMPACT_ATOMS: atom_id res chain seq x y z
N MET A 1 15.81 -18.58 -13.64
CA MET A 1 14.93 -17.66 -14.39
C MET A 1 14.29 -16.72 -13.38
N SER A 2 14.41 -15.42 -13.66
CA SER A 2 14.50 -14.34 -12.68
C SER A 2 13.34 -14.27 -11.67
N SER A 3 13.72 -14.04 -10.41
CA SER A 3 12.85 -13.78 -9.27
C SER A 3 12.08 -12.46 -9.52
N PHE A 4 10.85 -12.58 -10.02
CA PHE A 4 9.91 -11.45 -10.05
C PHE A 4 9.37 -11.24 -8.64
N TYR A 5 10.10 -10.48 -7.83
CA TYR A 5 9.54 -9.82 -6.66
C TYR A 5 8.41 -8.91 -7.13
N VAL A 6 7.16 -9.38 -7.04
CA VAL A 6 5.96 -8.58 -7.35
C VAL A 6 5.73 -7.61 -6.19
N PHE A 7 6.57 -6.59 -6.07
CA PHE A 7 6.18 -5.33 -5.43
C PHE A 7 5.29 -4.54 -6.39
N VAL A 8 4.09 -5.05 -6.69
CA VAL A 8 3.05 -4.23 -7.32
C VAL A 8 2.29 -3.51 -6.21
N THR A 9 2.99 -2.61 -5.54
CA THR A 9 2.32 -1.42 -5.03
C THR A 9 2.23 -0.47 -6.22
N ARG A 10 1.20 -0.62 -7.07
CA ARG A 10 0.65 0.58 -7.71
C ARG A 10 0.25 1.47 -6.54
N HIS A 11 1.14 2.37 -6.14
CA HIS A 11 0.86 3.39 -5.16
C HIS A 11 -0.39 4.09 -5.68
N PHE A 12 -1.54 3.85 -5.04
CA PHE A 12 -2.79 4.55 -5.31
C PHE A 12 -2.67 5.99 -4.79
N VAL A 13 -1.61 6.68 -5.20
CA VAL A 13 -1.51 8.12 -5.11
C VAL A 13 -2.48 8.59 -6.17
N LEU A 14 -3.56 9.20 -5.71
CA LEU A 14 -4.39 10.02 -6.57
C LEU A 14 -3.43 11.02 -7.22
N ARG A 15 -3.05 10.80 -8.48
CA ARG A 15 -2.59 11.89 -9.33
C ARG A 15 -3.84 12.72 -9.60
N VAL A 16 -4.29 13.44 -8.56
CA VAL A 16 -5.23 14.53 -8.68
C VAL A 16 -4.55 15.50 -9.63
N ASP A 17 -5.22 15.81 -10.73
CA ASP A 17 -4.75 16.79 -11.69
C ASP A 17 -4.23 18.02 -10.93
N LYS A 18 -2.95 18.36 -11.11
CA LYS A 18 -2.23 19.44 -10.40
C LYS A 18 -2.78 20.85 -10.65
N ASN A 19 -3.99 20.99 -11.21
CA ASN A 19 -4.54 22.23 -11.74
C ASN A 19 -5.77 22.76 -10.99
N VAL A 20 -6.06 22.26 -9.78
CA VAL A 20 -7.09 22.85 -8.92
C VAL A 20 -6.49 23.14 -7.56
N ASN A 21 -6.20 24.42 -7.31
CA ASN A 21 -5.89 24.97 -5.99
C ASN A 21 -7.03 24.61 -5.03
N ARG A 22 -6.88 23.54 -4.25
CA ARG A 22 -7.77 23.20 -3.13
C ARG A 22 -6.92 22.75 -1.95
N SER A 23 -7.30 23.22 -0.77
CA SER A 23 -6.73 23.06 0.58
C SER A 23 -6.59 21.61 1.09
N CYS A 24 -6.55 20.62 0.20
CA CYS A 24 -6.54 19.20 0.49
C CYS A 24 -5.22 18.54 0.06
N ASP A 25 -4.09 19.07 0.52
CA ASP A 25 -2.77 18.43 0.39
C ASP A 25 -2.63 17.27 1.38
N THR A 26 -3.51 16.29 1.27
CA THR A 26 -3.28 14.97 1.87
C THR A 26 -3.11 13.98 0.73
N THR A 27 -1.91 13.40 0.60
CA THR A 27 -1.56 12.36 -0.37
C THR A 27 -2.33 11.04 -0.17
N ASN A 28 -3.18 10.98 0.86
CA ASN A 28 -4.00 9.83 1.23
C ASN A 28 -5.18 9.63 0.26
N TRP A 29 -5.47 8.37 -0.05
CA TRP A 29 -6.61 7.99 -0.90
C TRP A 29 -7.95 8.42 -0.28
N ARG A 30 -8.81 9.05 -1.09
CA ARG A 30 -10.21 9.36 -0.78
C ARG A 30 -11.11 8.80 -1.87
N ARG A 31 -12.22 8.15 -1.48
CA ARG A 31 -13.20 7.65 -2.45
C ARG A 31 -13.96 8.84 -3.09
N PRO A 32 -13.92 9.02 -4.42
CA PRO A 32 -14.62 10.11 -5.08
C PRO A 32 -16.15 9.91 -5.00
N LYS A 33 -16.88 10.97 -4.64
CA LYS A 33 -18.35 10.93 -4.41
C LYS A 33 -19.19 11.56 -5.53
N GLY A 34 -18.65 12.50 -6.30
CA GLY A 34 -19.42 13.31 -7.27
C GLY A 34 -20.07 12.50 -8.40
N ILE A 35 -21.24 12.97 -8.86
CA ILE A 35 -22.08 12.29 -9.87
C ILE A 35 -21.33 12.08 -11.20
N ASP A 36 -20.57 13.07 -11.65
CA ASP A 36 -19.85 13.01 -12.93
C ASP A 36 -18.38 12.63 -12.78
N SER A 37 -17.98 12.10 -11.62
CA SER A 37 -16.57 11.75 -11.41
C SER A 37 -16.15 10.55 -12.28
N ARG A 38 -15.23 10.82 -13.19
CA ARG A 38 -14.70 9.86 -14.17
C ARG A 38 -14.08 8.62 -13.50
N VAL A 39 -13.38 8.83 -12.39
CA VAL A 39 -12.78 7.76 -11.57
C VAL A 39 -13.84 6.87 -10.92
N ARG A 40 -14.92 7.43 -10.35
CA ARG A 40 -16.02 6.65 -9.74
C ARG A 40 -16.75 5.79 -10.77
N ARG A 41 -16.93 6.33 -11.98
CA ARG A 41 -17.55 5.66 -13.13
C ARG A 41 -16.62 4.67 -13.85
N LYS A 42 -15.35 4.56 -13.44
CA LYS A 42 -14.34 3.61 -13.96
C LYS A 42 -14.10 3.70 -15.47
N PHE A 43 -14.09 4.91 -16.04
CA PHE A 43 -13.72 5.06 -17.45
C PHE A 43 -12.26 4.62 -17.70
N LYS A 44 -12.00 4.11 -18.91
CA LYS A 44 -10.65 3.73 -19.37
C LYS A 44 -9.71 4.95 -19.32
N GLY A 45 -8.43 4.72 -18.99
CA GLY A 45 -7.41 5.78 -18.94
C GLY A 45 -7.40 6.62 -17.67
N CYS A 46 -8.28 6.33 -16.70
CA CYS A 46 -8.30 7.00 -15.39
C CYS A 46 -7.48 6.25 -14.35
N THR A 47 -7.18 6.94 -13.24
CA THR A 47 -6.61 6.30 -12.05
C THR A 47 -7.53 5.19 -11.54
N LEU A 48 -6.98 4.00 -11.34
CA LEU A 48 -7.71 2.86 -10.81
C LEU A 48 -8.10 3.09 -9.35
N MET A 49 -9.26 2.59 -8.95
CA MET A 49 -9.69 2.58 -7.56
C MET A 49 -9.08 1.38 -6.83
N PRO A 50 -8.65 1.53 -5.56
CA PRO A 50 -8.23 0.40 -4.75
C PRO A 50 -9.43 -0.51 -4.49
N ASN A 51 -9.19 -1.81 -4.68
CA ASN A 51 -10.14 -2.90 -4.47
C ASN A 51 -9.44 -4.00 -3.67
N ILE A 52 -10.23 -4.85 -2.98
CA ILE A 52 -9.72 -5.95 -2.14
C ILE A 52 -8.84 -6.95 -2.92
N GLY A 53 -9.12 -7.13 -4.22
CA GLY A 53 -8.39 -8.06 -5.10
C GLY A 53 -6.93 -7.69 -5.38
N TYR A 54 -6.50 -6.47 -5.04
CA TYR A 54 -5.09 -6.06 -5.15
C TYR A 54 -4.25 -6.42 -3.91
N GLY A 55 -4.85 -7.04 -2.88
CA GLY A 55 -4.13 -7.44 -1.67
C GLY A 55 -3.10 -8.53 -1.94
N SER A 56 -1.93 -8.43 -1.31
CA SER A 56 -0.90 -9.48 -1.33
C SER A 56 -1.40 -10.77 -0.66
N ASP A 57 -0.82 -11.90 -1.08
CA ASP A 57 -1.09 -13.22 -0.51
C ASP A 57 -0.94 -13.20 1.02
N LYS A 58 -1.81 -13.95 1.72
CA LYS A 58 -1.87 -13.98 3.18
C LYS A 58 -0.56 -14.49 3.78
N LYS A 59 0.13 -15.43 3.11
CA LYS A 59 1.39 -16.02 3.57
C LYS A 59 2.54 -15.03 3.55
N THR A 60 2.61 -14.16 2.54
CA THR A 60 3.73 -13.23 2.30
C THR A 60 3.40 -11.77 2.66
N ARG A 61 2.20 -11.52 3.19
CA ARG A 61 1.80 -10.18 3.62
C ARG A 61 2.72 -9.68 4.74
N HIS A 62 3.17 -8.43 4.62
CA HIS A 62 4.06 -7.74 5.57
C HIS A 62 5.50 -8.27 5.67
N TYR A 63 5.92 -9.15 4.76
CA TYR A 63 7.33 -9.53 4.64
C TYR A 63 8.14 -8.42 3.99
N LEU A 64 9.34 -8.22 4.51
CA LEU A 64 10.35 -7.36 3.93
C LEU A 64 11.12 -8.13 2.85
N PRO A 65 11.85 -7.43 1.96
CA PRO A 65 12.65 -8.09 0.93
C PRO A 65 13.74 -9.03 1.49
N ASN A 66 14.09 -8.88 2.77
CA ASN A 66 15.02 -9.75 3.50
C ASN A 66 14.39 -11.05 4.01
N GLY A 67 13.09 -11.28 3.82
CA GLY A 67 12.39 -12.48 4.27
C GLY A 67 11.87 -12.43 5.71
N PHE A 68 11.99 -11.31 6.42
CA PHE A 68 11.50 -11.15 7.79
C PHE A 68 10.29 -10.21 7.87
N LYS A 69 9.53 -10.26 8.96
CA LYS A 69 8.50 -9.27 9.29
C LYS A 69 9.11 -8.17 10.15
N LYS A 70 8.74 -6.90 9.88
CA LYS A 70 9.22 -5.78 10.69
C LYS A 70 8.49 -5.75 12.03
N PHE A 71 9.27 -5.66 13.09
CA PHE A 71 8.81 -5.37 14.45
C PHE A 71 9.50 -4.11 14.95
N VAL A 72 8.77 -3.22 15.62
CA VAL A 72 9.34 -1.98 16.19
C VAL A 72 9.49 -2.20 17.70
N LEU A 73 10.72 -2.11 18.19
CA LEU A 73 11.05 -2.24 19.61
C LEU A 73 11.40 -0.88 20.20
N HIS A 74 10.88 -0.60 21.39
CA HIS A 74 11.14 0.64 22.13
C HIS A 74 12.10 0.44 23.30
N ASN A 75 12.25 -0.79 23.78
CA ASN A 75 13.09 -1.13 24.94
C ASN A 75 13.86 -2.44 24.71
N VAL A 76 14.88 -2.67 25.54
CA VAL A 76 15.73 -3.86 25.46
C VAL A 76 14.98 -5.12 25.91
N GLY A 77 14.07 -5.02 26.88
CA GLY A 77 13.26 -6.16 27.35
C GLY A 77 12.36 -6.75 26.26
N GLY A 78 11.91 -5.93 25.29
CA GLY A 78 11.14 -6.42 24.14
C GLY A 78 11.96 -7.27 23.15
N LEU A 79 13.29 -7.26 23.26
CA LEU A 79 14.17 -8.09 22.42
C LEU A 79 14.07 -9.58 22.75
N GLU A 80 13.76 -9.92 24.01
CA GLU A 80 13.60 -11.32 24.44
C GLU A 80 12.52 -12.04 23.62
N LEU A 81 11.46 -11.32 23.23
CA LEU A 81 10.41 -11.85 22.35
C LEU A 81 10.93 -12.28 20.97
N LEU A 82 11.95 -11.60 20.45
CA LEU A 82 12.52 -11.91 19.13
C LEU A 82 13.52 -13.07 19.18
N MET A 83 14.04 -13.44 20.36
CA MET A 83 15.06 -14.49 20.48
C MET A 83 14.59 -15.84 19.94
N MET A 84 13.27 -16.10 19.96
CA MET A 84 12.66 -17.33 19.46
C MET A 84 12.18 -17.24 18.00
N HIS A 85 12.25 -16.06 17.36
CA HIS A 85 11.76 -15.80 16.00
C HIS A 85 12.91 -15.37 15.06
N ASN A 86 14.03 -16.07 15.13
CA ASN A 86 15.27 -15.70 14.44
C ASN A 86 15.45 -16.32 13.03
N ARG A 87 14.63 -17.31 12.62
CA ARG A 87 14.83 -18.06 11.36
C ARG A 87 13.56 -18.59 10.66
N THR A 88 12.37 -18.27 11.15
CA THR A 88 11.12 -18.69 10.47
C THR A 88 10.84 -17.87 9.22
#